data_AF-A0AA95ZCL4-F1
#
_entry.id   AF-A0AA95ZCL4-F1
#
_cell.length_a   1.000
_cell.length_b   1.000
_cell.length_c   1.000
_cell.angle_alpha   90.00
_cell.angle_beta   90.00
_cell.angle_gamma   90.00
#
_symmetry.space_group_name_H-M   'P 1'
#
loop_
_entity.id
_entity.type
_entity.pdbx_description
1 polymer ?
#
loop_
_entity_poly.entity_id
_entity_poly.type
_entity_poly.pdbx_seq_one_letter_code
_entity_poly.pdbx_strand_id
1 'polypeptide(L)' 'MNLHNILNTDFDRLVLAPEDFPKNALIRVATFDHEQGEVSFKARVVGPSSASHLRIRTDDGLVFAVPAGDCDLIEGDA' A
#
# COMPACT_ATOMS: atom_id res chain seq x y z
N MET A 1 32.39 28.87 5.09
CA MET A 1 30.96 29.27 5.22
C MET A 1 30.32 28.89 3.89
N ASN A 2 29.36 27.97 3.76
CA ASN A 2 28.45 27.33 4.69
C ASN A 2 28.23 25.86 4.31
N LEU A 3 28.17 25.01 5.33
CA LEU A 3 27.71 23.63 5.24
C LEU A 3 26.17 23.57 5.21
N HIS A 4 25.69 22.42 4.71
CA HIS A 4 24.39 21.79 4.91
C HIS A 4 23.31 22.12 3.87
N ASN A 5 23.41 21.41 2.74
CA ASN A 5 22.24 20.80 2.10
C ASN A 5 21.50 19.97 3.15
N ILE A 6 20.46 20.54 3.75
CA ILE A 6 19.49 19.76 4.51
C ILE A 6 18.59 19.09 3.49
N LEU A 7 18.74 17.77 3.40
CA LEU A 7 17.94 16.84 2.60
C LEU A 7 16.47 17.04 2.93
N ASN A 8 15.72 17.58 1.97
CA ASN A 8 14.27 17.71 2.04
C ASN A 8 13.64 16.35 1.69
N THR A 9 13.56 15.49 2.71
CA THR A 9 12.39 14.71 3.15
C THR A 9 11.41 14.18 2.08
N ASP A 10 11.34 12.85 1.94
CA ASP A 10 10.11 12.05 1.74
C ASP A 10 9.11 12.42 0.62
N PHE A 11 9.56 12.77 -0.59
CA PHE A 11 8.64 12.93 -1.76
C PHE A 11 8.74 11.83 -2.83
N ASP A 12 9.65 10.87 -2.67
CA ASP A 12 9.79 9.71 -3.59
C ASP A 12 8.93 8.51 -3.17
N ARG A 13 7.77 8.74 -2.52
CA ARG A 13 6.74 7.70 -2.51
C ARG A 13 6.24 7.57 -3.95
N LEU A 14 6.77 6.58 -4.66
CA LEU A 14 6.21 6.09 -5.92
C LEU A 14 4.69 6.08 -5.77
N VAL A 15 4.01 6.95 -6.52
CA VAL A 15 2.56 6.98 -6.54
C VAL A 15 2.14 5.73 -7.28
N LEU A 16 1.87 4.66 -6.53
CA LEU A 16 1.41 3.41 -7.09
C LEU A 16 -0.05 3.57 -7.52
N ALA A 17 -0.33 3.18 -8.75
CA ALA A 17 -1.65 3.16 -9.31
C ALA A 17 -2.25 1.74 -9.15
N PRO A 18 -3.58 1.59 -9.14
CA PRO A 18 -4.21 0.28 -9.07
C PRO A 18 -3.76 -0.72 -10.16
N GLU A 19 -3.26 -0.22 -11.29
CA GLU A 19 -2.74 -1.00 -12.42
C GLU A 19 -1.44 -1.74 -12.09
N ASP A 20 -0.67 -1.24 -11.12
CA ASP A 20 0.61 -1.81 -10.69
C ASP A 20 0.43 -3.10 -9.86
N PHE A 21 -0.82 -3.48 -9.55
CA PHE A 21 -1.15 -4.60 -8.68
C PHE A 21 -1.90 -5.71 -9.43
N PRO A 22 -1.22 -6.83 -9.76
CA PRO A 22 -1.86 -7.94 -10.43
C PRO A 22 -3.00 -8.54 -9.61
N LYS A 23 -4.04 -9.02 -10.29
CA LYS A 23 -5.14 -9.76 -9.63
C LYS A 23 -4.59 -10.97 -8.86
N ASN A 24 -5.08 -11.16 -7.64
CA ASN A 24 -4.67 -12.15 -6.66
C ASN A 24 -3.25 -11.98 -6.08
N ALA A 25 -2.52 -10.92 -6.45
CA ALA A 25 -1.23 -10.60 -5.84
C ALA A 25 -1.40 -10.44 -4.33
N LEU A 26 -0.42 -10.96 -3.59
CA LEU A 26 -0.34 -10.77 -2.16
C LEU A 26 0.27 -9.39 -1.90
N ILE A 27 -0.39 -8.59 -1.07
CA ILE A 27 0.04 -7.25 -0.72
C ILE A 27 0.09 -7.06 0.79
N ARG A 28 0.91 -6.12 1.24
CA ARG A 28 0.84 -5.51 2.57
C ARG A 28 0.09 -4.19 2.43
N VAL A 29 -0.87 -3.97 3.30
CA VAL A 29 -1.61 -2.70 3.38
C VAL A 29 -1.20 -2.01 4.67
N ALA A 30 -0.68 -0.80 4.57
CA ALA A 30 -0.43 0.06 5.73
C ALA A 30 -1.71 0.84 6.06
N THR A 31 -2.06 0.93 7.34
CA THR A 31 -3.18 1.74 7.82
C THR A 31 -2.86 2.27 9.22
N PHE A 32 -3.73 3.13 9.74
CA PHE A 32 -3.60 3.72 11.06
C PHE A 32 -4.78 3.31 11.94
N ASP A 33 -4.46 2.69 13.07
CA ASP A 33 -5.41 2.43 14.16
C ASP A 33 -5.18 3.46 15.27
N HIS A 34 -6.25 4.08 15.76
CA HIS A 34 -6.12 5.16 16.75
C HIS A 34 -5.57 4.71 18.11
N GLU A 35 -5.68 3.42 18.45
CA GLU A 35 -5.20 2.87 19.71
C GLU A 35 -3.79 2.27 19.57
N GLN A 36 -3.51 1.66 18.42
CA GLN A 36 -2.28 0.91 18.17
C GLN A 36 -1.25 1.68 17.32
N GLY A 37 -1.64 2.79 16.70
CA GLY A 37 -0.80 3.58 15.80
C GLY A 37 -0.74 2.98 14.39
N GLU A 38 0.44 3.03 13.77
CA GLU A 38 0.65 2.43 12.44
C GLU A 38 0.56 0.90 12.51
N VAL A 39 -0.34 0.35 11.72
CA VAL A 39 -0.57 -1.09 11.63
C VAL A 39 -0.52 -1.52 10.17
N SER A 40 -0.17 -2.78 9.92
CA SER A 40 -0.24 -3.33 8.57
C SER A 40 -0.79 -4.75 8.58
N PHE A 41 -1.47 -5.10 7.50
CA PHE A 41 -2.04 -6.44 7.33
C PHE A 41 -1.85 -6.95 5.90
N LYS A 42 -1.96 -8.26 5.72
CA LYS A 42 -1.87 -8.92 4.41
C LYS A 42 -3.24 -9.06 3.79
N ALA A 43 -3.29 -8.89 2.47
CA ALA A 43 -4.50 -9.11 1.69
C ALA A 43 -4.15 -9.56 0.28
N ARG A 44 -5.16 -10.03 -0.46
CA ARG A 44 -5.05 -10.33 -1.89
C ARG A 44 -5.82 -9.32 -2.72
N VAL A 45 -5.22 -8.89 -3.81
CA VAL A 45 -5.84 -7.96 -4.76
C VAL A 45 -7.00 -8.64 -5.49
N VAL A 46 -8.19 -8.05 -5.44
CA VAL A 46 -9.34 -8.47 -6.26
C VAL A 46 -9.32 -7.76 -7.62
N GLY A 47 -8.91 -6.48 -7.62
CA GLY A 47 -8.78 -5.63 -8.80
C GLY A 47 -8.95 -4.15 -8.44
N PRO A 48 -9.01 -3.24 -9.44
CA PRO A 48 -9.25 -1.82 -9.18
C PRO A 48 -10.67 -1.57 -8.67
N SER A 49 -10.80 -0.64 -7.70
CA SER A 49 -12.09 -0.12 -7.25
C SER A 49 -12.37 1.30 -7.78
N SER A 50 -11.32 2.10 -8.00
CA SER A 50 -11.36 3.42 -8.63
C SER A 50 -10.00 3.71 -9.28
N ALA A 51 -9.79 4.94 -9.79
CA ALA A 51 -8.50 5.35 -10.34
C ALA A 51 -7.36 5.40 -9.31
N SER A 52 -7.67 5.46 -8.01
CA SER A 52 -6.66 5.54 -6.93
C SER A 52 -6.80 4.47 -5.86
N HIS A 53 -7.82 3.59 -5.96
CA HIS A 53 -8.11 2.58 -4.95
C HIS A 53 -8.15 1.16 -5.52
N LEU A 54 -7.63 0.22 -4.74
CA LEU A 54 -7.72 -1.21 -4.96
C LEU A 54 -8.87 -1.80 -4.17
N ARG A 55 -9.56 -2.77 -4.76
CA ARG A 55 -10.39 -3.72 -4.03
C ARG A 55 -9.51 -4.88 -3.59
N ILE A 56 -9.51 -5.16 -2.29
CA ILE A 56 -8.69 -6.20 -1.66
C ILE A 56 -9.58 -7.18 -0.90
N ARG A 57 -9.09 -8.40 -0.69
CA ARG A 57 -9.70 -9.42 0.16
C ARG A 57 -8.71 -9.86 1.23
N THR A 58 -9.07 -9.72 2.49
CA THR A 58 -8.29 -10.17 3.65
C THR A 58 -8.41 -11.68 3.85
N ASP A 59 -7.55 -12.24 4.70
CA ASP A 59 -7.49 -13.69 4.94
C ASP A 59 -8.75 -14.26 5.60
N ASP A 60 -9.50 -13.43 6.33
CA ASP A 60 -10.81 -13.75 6.92
C ASP A 60 -11.98 -13.60 5.92
N GLY A 61 -11.70 -13.20 4.68
CA GLY A 61 -12.67 -13.11 3.60
C GLY A 61 -13.39 -11.77 3.47
N LEU A 62 -13.09 -10.78 4.31
CA LEU A 62 -13.63 -9.43 4.18
C LEU A 62 -13.07 -8.72 2.94
N VAL A 63 -13.86 -7.80 2.38
CA VAL A 63 -13.51 -7.06 1.15
C VAL A 63 -13.56 -5.57 1.42
N PHE A 64 -12.45 -4.89 1.13
CA PHE A 64 -12.29 -3.45 1.35
C PHE A 64 -11.82 -2.74 0.08
N ALA A 65 -12.06 -1.43 0.03
CA ALA A 65 -11.40 -0.53 -0.92
C ALA A 65 -10.34 0.28 -0.17
N VAL A 66 -9.09 0.23 -0.62
CA VAL A 66 -7.95 0.91 0.02
C VAL A 66 -7.15 1.73 -1.01
N PRO A 67 -6.49 2.82 -0.61
CA PRO A 67 -5.62 3.56 -1.51
C PRO A 67 -4.48 2.67 -2.03
N ALA A 68 -4.21 2.73 -3.33
CA ALA A 68 -3.10 1.98 -3.93
C ALA A 68 -1.74 2.42 -3.38
N GLY A 69 -1.60 3.69 -3.00
CA GLY A 69 -0.39 4.23 -2.38
C GLY A 69 -0.11 3.75 -0.95
N ASP A 70 -1.09 3.08 -0.31
CA ASP A 70 -0.92 2.46 1.01
C ASP A 70 -0.58 0.96 0.90
N CYS A 71 -0.38 0.46 -0.32
CA CYS A 71 -0.17 -0.95 -0.61
C CYS A 71 1.24 -1.21 -1.14
N ASP A 72 1.87 -2.27 -0.64
CA ASP A 72 3.12 -2.81 -1.18
C ASP A 72 2.91 -4.23 -1.71
N LEU A 73 3.47 -4.56 -2.87
CA LEU A 73 3.53 -5.95 -3.32
C LEU A 73 4.45 -6.76 -2.41
N ILE A 74 3.97 -7.92 -1.97
CA ILE A 74 4.80 -8.92 -1.32
C ILE A 74 5.24 -9.88 -2.42
N GLU A 75 6.46 -9.70 -2.93
CA GLU A 75 7.09 -10.70 -3.78
C GLU A 75 7.17 -12.02 -3.01
N GLY A 76 6.52 -13.06 -3.54
CA GLY A 76 6.77 -14.41 -3.05
C GLY A 76 8.12 -14.87 -3.59
N ASP A 77 8.98 -15.40 -2.73
CA ASP A 77 10.10 -16.22 -3.19
C ASP A 77 9.55 -17.25 -4.20
N ALA A 78 10.06 -17.18 -5.43
CA ALA A 78 9.73 -18.08 -6.51
C ALA A 78 10.14 -19.53 -6.21
#